data_AF-A0AAJ1UPB2-F1
#
_entry.id   AF-A0AAJ1UPB2-F1
#
_cell.length_a   1.000
_cell.length_b   1.000
_cell.length_c   1.000
_cell.angle_alpha   90.00
_cell.angle_beta   90.00
_cell.angle_gamma   90.00
#
_symmetry.space_group_name_H-M   'P 1'
#
loop_
_entity.id
_entity.type
_entity.pdbx_description
1 polymer ?
#
loop_
_entity_poly.entity_id
_entity_poly.type
_entity_poly.pdbx_seq_one_letter_code
_entity_poly.pdbx_strand_id
1 'polypeptide(L)'
;MSNEYVQGTLELTRAFDGWWLPQRPLCCDDDYSQLVRRSRIDALRCKHIEANPAAQVNMLVVDVDSSEGRLMSLWGHRDMPPNFIAENPANGHCHAGWVLTEPVCRTDMARLKPLKLLHAVTEGLRRSVDGDEGYSGLLMKNPLSDAWDSDLCREDTYDLPDLVAALEAHGDMPPKSWTRTKRAREVGVGRNCTLFDEARTLAYREVRRLPDRTPASSDLLREYVRRTCHEINASFPDPLPVREVNDTAKSIHKWITTRSRMWRDGAVANAATFVAIQSARGKKSGEARQNAFEEKFAQYAQEVLGQ
;
A
#
# COMPACT_ATOMS: atom_id res chain seq x y z
N MET A 1 -12.33 39.03 14.12
CA MET A 1 -11.22 38.14 13.75
C MET A 1 -9.98 38.67 14.44
N SER A 2 -9.38 37.89 15.35
CA SER A 2 -8.17 38.29 16.10
C SER A 2 -6.93 38.23 15.18
N ASN A 3 -5.90 39.01 15.51
CA ASN A 3 -4.66 39.10 14.73
C ASN A 3 -3.92 37.74 14.61
N GLU A 4 -4.08 36.89 15.62
CA GLU A 4 -3.54 35.53 15.71
C GLU A 4 -4.21 34.57 14.71
N TYR A 5 -5.54 34.67 14.54
CA TYR A 5 -6.29 33.84 13.59
C TYR A 5 -5.92 34.20 12.13
N VAL A 6 -5.75 35.50 11.84
CA VAL A 6 -5.33 35.98 10.51
C VAL A 6 -3.91 35.50 10.18
N GLN A 7 -3.02 35.46 11.16
CA GLN A 7 -1.65 34.99 10.96
C GLN A 7 -1.58 33.47 10.72
N GLY A 8 -2.36 32.67 11.46
CA GLY A 8 -2.46 31.22 11.24
C GLY A 8 -3.00 30.85 9.85
N THR A 9 -4.01 31.55 9.34
CA THR A 9 -4.53 31.33 7.98
C THR A 9 -3.50 31.68 6.90
N LEU A 10 -2.68 32.73 7.11
CA LEU A 10 -1.61 33.13 6.21
C LEU A 10 -0.48 32.10 6.16
N GLU A 11 -0.09 31.53 7.31
CA GLU A 11 0.94 30.49 7.40
C GLU A 11 0.45 29.19 6.75
N LEU A 12 -0.79 28.76 7.02
CA LEU A 12 -1.41 27.61 6.34
C LEU A 12 -1.41 27.79 4.82
N THR A 13 -1.80 28.98 4.33
CA THR A 13 -1.84 29.28 2.89
C THR A 13 -0.45 29.12 2.25
N ARG A 14 0.59 29.67 2.87
CA ARG A 14 1.96 29.58 2.36
C ARG A 14 2.48 28.14 2.36
N ALA A 15 2.29 27.44 3.47
CA ALA A 15 2.74 26.07 3.62
C ALA A 15 2.02 25.14 2.61
N PHE A 16 0.69 25.25 2.55
CA PHE A 16 -0.14 24.45 1.65
C PHE A 16 0.18 24.66 0.17
N ASP A 17 0.49 25.90 -0.26
CA ASP A 17 0.87 26.14 -1.66
C ASP A 17 2.17 25.40 -2.04
N GLY A 18 3.12 25.30 -1.11
CA GLY A 18 4.35 24.52 -1.31
C GLY A 18 4.12 23.00 -1.29
N TRP A 19 3.14 22.53 -0.52
CA TRP A 19 2.87 21.09 -0.36
C TRP A 19 1.96 20.52 -1.45
N TRP A 20 0.98 21.28 -1.94
CA TRP A 20 -0.02 20.78 -2.85
C TRP A 20 0.54 20.71 -4.27
N LEU A 21 0.66 19.50 -4.83
CA LEU A 21 1.32 19.25 -6.11
C LEU A 21 0.40 19.22 -7.36
N PRO A 22 -0.93 18.93 -7.29
CA PRO A 22 -1.79 18.93 -8.46
C PRO A 22 -1.80 20.25 -9.25
N GLN A 23 -1.64 20.14 -10.57
CA GLN A 23 -1.70 21.28 -11.50
C GLN A 23 -3.09 21.45 -12.13
N ARG A 24 -3.79 20.33 -12.35
CA ARG A 24 -5.18 20.28 -12.83
C ARG A 24 -6.03 19.30 -12.00
N PRO A 25 -6.20 19.59 -10.71
CA PRO A 25 -6.91 18.70 -9.78
C PRO A 25 -8.37 18.52 -10.19
N LEU A 26 -8.91 17.34 -9.87
CA LEU A 26 -10.35 17.20 -9.69
C LEU A 26 -10.81 18.05 -8.51
N CYS A 27 -11.99 18.66 -8.62
CA CYS A 27 -12.59 19.41 -7.52
C CYS A 27 -14.11 19.41 -7.66
N CYS A 28 -14.79 19.60 -6.53
CA CYS A 28 -16.23 19.78 -6.43
C CYS A 28 -16.58 20.52 -5.14
N ASP A 29 -17.81 21.01 -5.04
CA ASP A 29 -18.32 21.55 -3.78
C ASP A 29 -18.96 20.44 -2.95
N ASP A 30 -20.22 20.09 -3.20
CA ASP A 30 -20.91 19.06 -2.40
C ASP A 30 -21.30 17.80 -3.22
N ASP A 31 -21.33 17.89 -4.56
CA ASP A 31 -21.72 16.79 -5.44
C ASP A 31 -20.51 16.07 -6.03
N TYR A 32 -20.17 14.93 -5.42
CA TYR A 32 -19.09 14.04 -5.83
C TYR A 32 -19.33 13.34 -7.17
N SER A 33 -20.55 13.38 -7.73
CA SER A 33 -20.83 12.88 -9.08
C SER A 33 -20.38 13.86 -10.18
N GLN A 34 -20.14 15.12 -9.83
CA GLN A 34 -19.78 16.21 -10.75
C GLN A 34 -18.31 16.62 -10.63
N LEU A 35 -17.39 15.66 -10.56
CA LEU A 35 -15.96 15.95 -10.51
C LEU A 35 -15.48 16.58 -11.82
N VAL A 36 -14.87 17.76 -11.73
CA VAL A 36 -14.31 18.47 -12.88
C VAL A 36 -12.83 18.76 -12.65
N ARG A 37 -12.01 18.60 -13.70
CA ARG A 37 -10.62 19.07 -13.67
C ARG A 37 -10.55 20.55 -13.96
N ARG A 38 -10.03 21.34 -13.01
CA ARG A 38 -9.88 22.80 -13.16
C ARG A 38 -8.41 23.22 -13.11
N SER A 39 -8.13 24.50 -13.34
CA SER A 39 -6.81 25.05 -13.02
C SER A 39 -6.60 25.00 -11.51
N ARG A 40 -5.34 25.04 -11.05
CA ARG A 40 -5.01 25.09 -9.62
C ARG A 40 -5.75 26.23 -8.90
N ILE A 41 -5.72 27.44 -9.47
CA ILE A 41 -6.35 28.65 -8.90
C ILE A 41 -7.87 28.48 -8.80
N ASP A 42 -8.51 27.94 -9.83
CA ASP A 42 -9.97 27.76 -9.83
C ASP A 42 -10.41 26.63 -8.90
N ALA A 43 -9.60 25.58 -8.76
CA ALA A 43 -9.90 24.47 -7.86
C ALA A 43 -9.81 24.86 -6.38
N LEU A 44 -8.90 25.78 -6.01
CA LEU A 44 -8.81 26.32 -4.65
C LEU A 44 -10.06 27.11 -4.22
N ARG A 45 -10.98 27.41 -5.14
CA ARG A 45 -12.28 28.02 -4.83
C ARG A 45 -13.36 26.99 -4.48
N CYS A 46 -13.10 25.71 -4.70
CA CYS A 46 -14.03 24.63 -4.40
C CYS A 46 -13.83 24.11 -2.97
N LYS A 47 -14.89 23.52 -2.41
CA LYS A 47 -14.83 22.92 -1.07
C LYS A 47 -13.93 21.68 -0.99
N HIS A 48 -13.93 20.84 -2.01
CA HIS A 48 -13.13 19.61 -2.07
C HIS A 48 -12.23 19.59 -3.30
N ILE A 49 -11.00 19.09 -3.12
CA ILE A 49 -9.94 19.08 -4.12
C ILE A 49 -9.17 17.76 -4.12
N GLU A 50 -8.62 17.37 -5.27
CA GLU A 50 -7.76 16.20 -5.41
C GLU A 50 -6.52 16.35 -4.52
N ALA A 51 -6.26 15.39 -3.63
CA ALA A 51 -5.18 15.50 -2.65
C ALA A 51 -3.79 15.40 -3.31
N ASN A 52 -3.65 14.49 -4.28
CA ASN A 52 -2.39 14.16 -4.91
C ASN A 52 -2.54 14.00 -6.43
N PRO A 53 -1.51 14.33 -7.23
CA PRO A 53 -1.51 14.03 -8.66
C PRO A 53 -1.49 12.51 -8.90
N ALA A 54 -2.01 12.05 -10.03
CA ALA A 54 -2.14 10.63 -10.33
C ALA A 54 -0.82 9.81 -10.26
N ALA A 55 0.33 10.45 -10.50
CA ALA A 55 1.63 9.78 -10.61
C ALA A 55 2.41 9.65 -9.29
N GLN A 56 2.06 10.41 -8.25
CA GLN A 56 2.82 10.44 -7.00
C GLN A 56 1.94 10.81 -5.81
N VAL A 57 2.35 10.42 -4.61
CA VAL A 57 1.67 10.73 -3.35
C VAL A 57 2.65 11.41 -2.41
N ASN A 58 2.31 12.61 -1.94
CA ASN A 58 3.02 13.28 -0.86
C ASN A 58 2.09 13.65 0.29
N MET A 59 0.79 13.85 0.06
CA MET A 59 -0.18 14.02 1.14
C MET A 59 -0.83 12.69 1.51
N LEU A 60 -0.63 12.26 2.75
CA LEU A 60 -1.36 11.17 3.37
C LEU A 60 -2.53 11.77 4.13
N VAL A 61 -3.74 11.64 3.58
CA VAL A 61 -4.95 12.20 4.19
C VAL A 61 -5.79 11.07 4.78
N VAL A 62 -6.28 11.29 6.00
CA VAL A 62 -7.23 10.41 6.68
C VAL A 62 -8.50 11.20 6.95
N ASP A 63 -9.65 10.61 6.63
CA ASP A 63 -10.96 11.14 6.99
C ASP A 63 -11.37 10.59 8.36
N VAL A 64 -11.85 11.45 9.24
CA VAL A 64 -12.21 11.12 10.63
C VAL A 64 -13.66 11.52 10.85
N ASP A 65 -14.55 10.53 10.77
CA ASP A 65 -16.01 10.67 10.93
C ASP A 65 -16.44 10.64 12.40
N SER A 66 -15.94 11.60 13.17
CA SER A 66 -16.27 11.79 14.57
C SER A 66 -16.67 13.23 14.84
N SER A 67 -17.55 13.47 15.81
CA SER A 67 -17.82 14.83 16.31
C SER A 67 -16.64 15.43 17.07
N GLU A 68 -15.68 14.60 17.46
CA GLU A 68 -14.44 14.99 18.13
C GLU A 68 -13.22 14.78 17.21
N GLY A 69 -13.42 14.77 15.88
CA GLY A 69 -12.39 14.40 14.91
C GLY A 69 -11.09 15.19 15.05
N ARG A 70 -11.19 16.51 15.25
CA ARG A 70 -10.02 17.36 15.53
C ARG A 70 -9.28 16.94 16.79
N LEU A 71 -10.01 16.68 17.88
CA LEU A 71 -9.41 16.27 19.14
C LEU A 71 -8.70 14.92 18.98
N MET A 72 -9.35 13.94 18.34
CA MET A 72 -8.76 12.63 18.06
C MET A 72 -7.49 12.74 17.22
N SER A 73 -7.49 13.62 16.22
CA SER A 73 -6.35 13.82 15.32
C SER A 73 -5.14 14.48 15.99
N LEU A 74 -5.35 15.25 17.07
CA LEU A 74 -4.29 16.00 17.75
C LEU A 74 -3.89 15.37 19.10
N TRP A 75 -4.84 14.79 19.83
CA TRP A 75 -4.66 14.31 21.19
C TRP A 75 -4.23 12.85 21.20
N GLY A 76 -2.91 12.64 21.23
CA GLY A 76 -2.30 11.29 21.23
C GLY A 76 -1.19 11.13 20.22
N HIS A 77 -1.06 12.07 19.28
CA HIS A 77 -0.10 12.03 18.18
C HIS A 77 0.92 13.17 18.24
N ARG A 78 1.36 13.58 19.45
CA ARG A 78 2.31 14.69 19.61
C ARG A 78 3.66 14.44 18.92
N ASP A 79 4.03 13.18 18.74
CA ASP A 79 5.27 12.78 18.06
C ASP A 79 5.10 12.69 16.52
N MET A 80 3.86 12.66 16.04
CA MET A 80 3.52 12.66 14.62
C MET A 80 2.23 13.47 14.32
N PRO A 81 2.14 14.75 14.71
CA PRO A 81 0.92 15.51 14.47
C PRO A 81 0.67 15.65 12.97
N PRO A 82 -0.59 15.74 12.52
CA PRO A 82 -0.85 16.11 11.12
C PRO A 82 -0.19 17.46 10.80
N ASN A 83 0.12 17.69 9.54
CA ASN A 83 0.56 19.00 9.07
C ASN A 83 -0.60 19.99 9.03
N PHE A 84 -1.79 19.51 8.64
CA PHE A 84 -3.01 20.31 8.67
C PHE A 84 -4.22 19.47 9.05
N ILE A 85 -5.23 20.15 9.58
CA ILE A 85 -6.58 19.62 9.77
C ILE A 85 -7.55 20.53 9.03
N ALA A 86 -8.57 19.94 8.41
CA ALA A 86 -9.72 20.66 7.86
C ALA A 86 -11.00 20.05 8.44
N GLU A 87 -11.59 20.72 9.43
CA GLU A 87 -12.78 20.27 10.15
C GLU A 87 -14.05 20.87 9.53
N ASN A 88 -15.11 20.07 9.47
CA ASN A 88 -16.43 20.59 9.18
C ASN A 88 -17.06 21.13 10.48
N PRO A 89 -17.22 22.45 10.64
CA PRO A 89 -17.72 23.04 11.88
C PRO A 89 -19.16 22.64 12.22
N ALA A 90 -19.91 22.09 11.26
CA ALA A 90 -21.29 21.65 11.50
C ALA A 90 -21.39 20.31 12.24
N ASN A 91 -20.41 19.42 12.08
CA ASN A 91 -20.49 18.05 12.62
C ASN A 91 -19.20 17.50 13.23
N GLY A 92 -18.10 18.25 13.20
CA GLY A 92 -16.81 17.87 13.76
C GLY A 92 -15.96 16.91 12.93
N HIS A 93 -16.50 16.39 11.82
CA HIS A 93 -15.77 15.46 10.96
C HIS A 93 -14.64 16.21 10.27
N CYS A 94 -13.44 15.64 10.25
CA CYS A 94 -12.27 16.34 9.74
C CYS A 94 -11.42 15.47 8.84
N HIS A 95 -10.70 16.12 7.92
CA HIS A 95 -9.57 15.49 7.25
C HIS A 95 -8.29 15.91 7.97
N ALA A 96 -7.48 14.93 8.36
CA ALA A 96 -6.14 15.14 8.88
C ALA A 96 -5.10 14.77 7.79
N GLY A 97 -4.18 15.67 7.49
CA GLY A 97 -3.20 15.49 6.43
C GLY A 97 -1.75 15.51 6.93
N TRP A 98 -0.98 14.47 6.60
CA TRP A 98 0.47 14.41 6.79
C TRP A 98 1.17 14.59 5.44
N VAL A 99 2.14 15.49 5.37
CA VAL A 99 2.84 15.86 4.14
C VAL A 99 4.24 15.27 4.16
N LEU A 100 4.57 14.48 3.14
CA LEU A 100 5.89 13.93 2.93
C LEU A 100 6.81 14.94 2.25
N THR A 101 8.06 15.02 2.73
CA THR A 101 9.14 15.80 2.10
C THR A 101 9.38 15.30 0.67
N GLU A 102 9.50 13.98 0.51
CA GLU A 102 9.77 13.31 -0.76
C GLU A 102 8.54 12.54 -1.25
N PRO A 103 7.90 12.98 -2.36
CA PRO A 103 6.76 12.28 -2.93
C PRO A 103 7.08 10.85 -3.34
N VAL A 104 6.19 9.91 -3.05
CA VAL A 104 6.31 8.52 -3.46
C VAL A 104 5.63 8.32 -4.81
N CYS A 105 6.42 7.95 -5.82
CA CYS A 105 5.90 7.59 -7.15
C CYS A 105 4.96 6.37 -7.06
N ARG A 106 3.80 6.45 -7.74
CA ARG A 106 2.77 5.39 -7.80
C ARG A 106 2.40 4.96 -9.23
N THR A 107 3.20 5.37 -10.21
CA THR A 107 3.07 4.88 -11.59
C THR A 107 3.45 3.39 -11.69
N ASP A 108 3.16 2.76 -12.83
CA ASP A 108 3.52 1.35 -13.07
C ASP A 108 5.03 1.07 -13.02
N MET A 109 5.84 2.11 -13.18
CA MET A 109 7.31 2.04 -13.09
C MET A 109 7.84 2.31 -11.68
N ALA A 110 6.96 2.55 -10.71
CA ALA A 110 7.33 2.85 -9.33
C ALA A 110 8.07 1.69 -8.66
N ARG A 111 8.97 2.04 -7.75
CA ARG A 111 9.61 1.06 -6.87
C ARG A 111 8.56 0.53 -5.89
N LEU A 112 8.31 -0.78 -5.95
CA LEU A 112 7.32 -1.43 -5.08
C LEU A 112 7.58 -1.29 -3.58
N LYS A 113 8.86 -1.20 -3.16
CA LYS A 113 9.22 -1.12 -1.73
C LYS A 113 8.70 0.18 -1.08
N PRO A 114 9.08 1.39 -1.56
CA PRO A 114 8.51 2.65 -1.07
C PRO A 114 6.98 2.67 -1.11
N LEU A 115 6.38 2.16 -2.19
CA LEU A 115 4.94 2.23 -2.36
C LEU A 115 4.17 1.29 -1.40
N LYS A 116 4.72 0.11 -1.10
CA LYS A 116 4.19 -0.77 -0.04
C LYS A 116 4.34 -0.15 1.35
N LEU A 117 5.47 0.52 1.60
CA LEU A 117 5.69 1.22 2.87
C LEU A 117 4.71 2.38 3.04
N LEU A 118 4.52 3.18 1.99
CA LEU A 118 3.54 4.25 1.94
C LEU A 118 2.15 3.74 2.35
N HIS A 119 1.67 2.66 1.74
CA HIS A 119 0.35 2.12 2.08
C HIS A 119 0.26 1.61 3.52
N ALA A 120 1.33 1.00 4.05
CA ALA A 120 1.36 0.55 5.44
C ALA A 120 1.34 1.74 6.41
N VAL A 121 2.07 2.82 6.10
CA VAL A 121 2.06 4.07 6.87
C VAL A 121 0.69 4.74 6.79
N THR A 122 0.07 4.83 5.62
CA THR A 122 -1.29 5.39 5.47
C THR A 122 -2.31 4.62 6.32
N GLU A 123 -2.25 3.30 6.32
CA GLU A 123 -3.10 2.47 7.17
C GLU A 123 -2.78 2.66 8.66
N GLY A 124 -1.51 2.81 9.02
CA GLY A 124 -1.10 3.10 10.39
C GLY A 124 -1.66 4.43 10.90
N LEU A 125 -1.50 5.50 10.09
CA LEU A 125 -2.08 6.81 10.39
C LEU A 125 -3.60 6.75 10.51
N ARG A 126 -4.28 6.00 9.63
CA ARG A 126 -5.73 5.81 9.76
C ARG A 126 -6.09 5.17 11.09
N ARG A 127 -5.41 4.09 11.49
CA ARG A 127 -5.68 3.41 12.77
C ARG A 127 -5.42 4.30 13.96
N SER A 128 -4.37 5.11 13.90
CA SER A 128 -3.97 5.96 15.02
C SER A 128 -5.07 6.95 15.39
N VAL A 129 -5.82 7.46 14.41
CA VAL A 129 -6.92 8.41 14.60
C VAL A 129 -8.32 7.80 14.45
N ASP A 130 -8.44 6.47 14.38
CA ASP A 130 -9.68 5.74 14.08
C ASP A 130 -10.44 6.26 12.83
N GLY A 131 -9.68 6.57 11.77
CA GLY A 131 -10.21 7.14 10.55
C GLY A 131 -11.02 6.15 9.71
N ASP A 132 -11.86 6.68 8.81
CA ASP A 132 -12.78 5.91 7.98
C ASP A 132 -12.05 4.84 7.13
N GLU A 133 -12.64 3.64 7.12
CA GLU A 133 -12.17 2.54 6.31
C GLU A 133 -12.55 2.65 4.82
N GLY A 134 -13.66 3.34 4.53
CA GLY A 134 -14.19 3.56 3.19
C GLY A 134 -13.51 4.68 2.41
N TYR A 135 -12.84 5.60 3.10
CA TYR A 135 -12.20 6.75 2.48
C TYR A 135 -11.10 6.36 1.49
N SER A 136 -11.24 6.84 0.25
CA SER A 136 -10.37 6.48 -0.88
C SER A 136 -9.08 7.31 -0.99
N GLY A 137 -9.02 8.45 -0.29
CA GLY A 137 -7.89 9.39 -0.41
C GLY A 137 -7.83 10.19 -1.72
N LEU A 138 -8.85 10.12 -2.58
CA LEU A 138 -8.88 10.86 -3.85
C LEU A 138 -9.07 12.36 -3.62
N LEU A 139 -10.18 12.74 -3.00
CA LEU A 139 -10.52 14.12 -2.67
C LEU A 139 -10.30 14.38 -1.19
N MET A 140 -9.77 15.55 -0.87
CA MET A 140 -9.72 16.06 0.49
C MET A 140 -10.54 17.35 0.61
N LYS A 141 -10.98 17.67 1.84
CA LYS A 141 -11.42 19.02 2.19
C LYS A 141 -10.30 20.01 1.84
N ASN A 142 -10.63 21.06 1.11
CA ASN A 142 -9.69 22.11 0.75
C ASN A 142 -9.36 22.97 1.98
N PRO A 143 -8.16 22.88 2.58
CA PRO A 143 -7.88 23.61 3.82
C PRO A 143 -7.87 25.14 3.67
N LEU A 144 -7.92 25.66 2.43
CA LEU A 144 -8.03 27.09 2.14
C LEU A 144 -9.47 27.55 1.83
N SER A 145 -10.45 26.65 1.92
CA SER A 145 -11.86 26.97 1.73
C SER A 145 -12.49 27.43 3.04
N ASP A 146 -13.20 28.56 3.01
CA ASP A 146 -13.95 29.11 4.16
C ASP A 146 -15.07 28.17 4.67
N ALA A 147 -15.39 27.11 3.93
CA ALA A 147 -16.33 26.09 4.37
C ALA A 147 -15.82 25.24 5.54
N TRP A 148 -14.50 25.17 5.75
CA TRP A 148 -13.87 24.30 6.74
C TRP A 148 -13.07 25.10 7.76
N ASP A 149 -13.20 24.73 9.02
CA ASP A 149 -12.33 25.25 10.08
C ASP A 149 -10.99 24.52 10.01
N SER A 150 -10.01 25.18 9.40
CA SER A 150 -8.74 24.55 9.03
C SER A 150 -7.57 25.19 9.74
N ASP A 151 -6.66 24.37 10.24
CA ASP A 151 -5.48 24.80 10.97
C ASP A 151 -4.21 24.20 10.41
N LEU A 152 -3.15 25.01 10.45
CA LEU A 152 -1.78 24.55 10.33
C LEU A 152 -1.35 23.98 11.68
N CYS A 153 -1.06 22.70 11.72
CA CYS A 153 -0.65 21.99 12.93
C CYS A 153 0.87 21.76 12.99
N ARG A 154 1.52 21.63 11.82
CA ARG A 154 2.98 21.49 11.69
C ARG A 154 3.48 21.99 10.33
N GLU A 155 4.49 22.86 10.34
CA GLU A 155 5.15 23.35 9.11
C GLU A 155 6.13 22.35 8.50
N ASP A 156 6.92 21.65 9.32
CA ASP A 156 7.91 20.69 8.81
C ASP A 156 7.23 19.46 8.21
N THR A 157 7.67 19.07 7.02
CA THR A 157 7.22 17.85 6.35
C THR A 157 7.90 16.61 6.97
N TYR A 158 7.31 15.45 6.71
CA TYR A 158 7.80 14.18 7.19
C TYR A 158 8.68 13.47 6.18
N ASP A 159 9.77 12.88 6.65
CA ASP A 159 10.35 11.75 5.95
C ASP A 159 9.55 10.50 6.27
N LEU A 160 9.32 9.65 5.26
CA LEU A 160 8.51 8.43 5.43
C LEU A 160 9.02 7.51 6.56
N PRO A 161 10.35 7.34 6.79
CA PRO A 161 10.85 6.58 7.93
C PRO A 161 10.50 7.17 9.31
N ASP A 162 10.35 8.48 9.44
CA ASP A 162 10.01 9.12 10.72
C ASP A 162 8.58 8.77 11.14
N LEU A 163 7.65 8.79 10.18
CA LEU A 163 6.28 8.33 10.41
C LEU A 163 6.24 6.85 10.78
N VAL A 164 7.08 6.01 10.17
CA VAL A 164 7.18 4.60 10.55
C VAL A 164 7.62 4.46 12.01
N ALA A 165 8.69 5.16 12.41
CA ALA A 165 9.21 5.09 13.77
C ALA A 165 8.16 5.53 14.79
N ALA A 166 7.44 6.62 14.52
CA ALA A 166 6.36 7.09 15.38
C ALA A 166 5.22 6.04 15.47
N LEU A 167 4.71 5.56 14.34
CA LEU A 167 3.64 4.57 14.31
C LEU A 167 4.02 3.25 14.99
N GLU A 168 5.28 2.82 14.89
CA GLU A 168 5.78 1.63 15.59
C GLU A 168 5.84 1.86 17.10
N ALA A 169 6.27 3.05 17.56
CA ALA A 169 6.30 3.40 18.98
C ALA A 169 4.89 3.44 19.60
N HIS A 170 3.91 3.91 18.84
CA HIS A 170 2.50 3.92 19.25
C HIS A 170 1.79 2.56 19.09
N GLY A 171 2.37 1.62 18.33
CA GLY A 171 1.78 0.31 18.07
C GLY A 171 0.68 0.31 17.00
N ASP A 172 0.58 1.38 16.21
CA ASP A 172 -0.46 1.59 15.20
C ASP A 172 -0.12 0.97 13.84
N MET A 173 1.15 0.61 13.61
CA MET A 173 1.55 -0.05 12.38
C MET A 173 0.73 -1.32 12.11
N PRO A 174 0.22 -1.51 10.88
CA PRO A 174 -0.56 -2.68 10.57
C PRO A 174 0.25 -3.97 10.74
N PRO A 175 -0.36 -5.05 11.31
CA PRO A 175 0.33 -6.32 11.45
C PRO A 175 0.66 -6.90 10.08
N LYS A 176 1.67 -7.78 10.01
CA LYS A 176 2.06 -8.43 8.74
C LYS A 176 0.91 -9.12 8.02
N SER A 177 -0.08 -9.63 8.76
CA SER A 177 -1.30 -10.25 8.21
C SER A 177 -2.19 -9.27 7.43
N TRP A 178 -2.15 -7.96 7.74
CA TRP A 178 -2.94 -6.94 7.05
C TRP A 178 -2.64 -6.88 5.56
N THR A 179 -1.40 -7.15 5.15
CA THR A 179 -1.01 -7.22 3.72
C THR A 179 -1.79 -8.26 2.92
N ARG A 180 -2.47 -9.20 3.60
CA ARG A 180 -3.29 -10.25 2.98
C ARG A 180 -4.76 -9.85 2.84
N THR A 181 -5.18 -8.74 3.45
CA THR A 181 -6.58 -8.25 3.44
C THR A 181 -6.97 -7.73 2.06
N LYS A 182 -8.28 -7.64 1.78
CA LYS A 182 -8.83 -7.08 0.54
C LYS A 182 -8.41 -5.61 0.37
N ARG A 183 -8.44 -4.83 1.45
CA ARG A 183 -8.06 -3.41 1.46
C ARG A 183 -6.61 -3.20 1.03
N ALA A 184 -5.67 -3.96 1.60
CA ALA A 184 -4.27 -3.90 1.17
C ALA A 184 -4.08 -4.26 -0.33
N ARG A 185 -5.04 -4.99 -0.93
CA ARG A 185 -5.03 -5.36 -2.36
C ARG A 185 -5.67 -4.30 -3.26
N GLU A 186 -6.66 -3.56 -2.76
CA GLU A 186 -7.44 -2.55 -3.50
C GLU A 186 -6.70 -1.22 -3.68
N VAL A 187 -5.76 -0.88 -2.79
CA VAL A 187 -4.85 0.26 -2.96
C VAL A 187 -3.83 -0.05 -4.08
N GLY A 188 -4.27 0.06 -5.34
CA GLY A 188 -3.56 0.17 -6.64
C GLY A 188 -2.50 -0.87 -7.01
N VAL A 189 -1.55 -1.13 -6.13
CA VAL A 189 -0.38 -2.00 -6.31
C VAL A 189 -0.70 -3.45 -6.04
N GLY A 190 -1.71 -3.69 -5.20
CA GLY A 190 -2.06 -5.01 -4.72
C GLY A 190 -2.50 -5.95 -5.82
N ARG A 191 -3.37 -5.51 -6.74
CA ARG A 191 -3.88 -6.35 -7.84
C ARG A 191 -2.79 -6.80 -8.82
N ASN A 192 -1.95 -5.88 -9.29
CA ASN A 192 -0.80 -6.25 -10.13
C ASN A 192 0.20 -7.13 -9.40
N CYS A 193 0.52 -6.80 -8.14
CA CYS A 193 1.41 -7.63 -7.34
C CYS A 193 0.83 -9.03 -7.10
N THR A 194 -0.46 -9.13 -6.76
CA THR A 194 -1.18 -10.38 -6.54
C THR A 194 -1.20 -11.20 -7.82
N LEU A 195 -1.61 -10.59 -8.94
CA LEU A 195 -1.59 -11.23 -10.26
C LEU A 195 -0.19 -11.78 -10.57
N PHE A 196 0.84 -10.96 -10.43
CA PHE A 196 2.22 -11.34 -10.71
C PHE A 196 2.73 -12.46 -9.78
N ASP A 197 2.52 -12.32 -8.47
CA ASP A 197 3.00 -13.25 -7.45
C ASP A 197 2.30 -14.61 -7.55
N GLU A 198 0.99 -14.64 -7.77
CA GLU A 198 0.25 -15.88 -7.97
C GLU A 198 0.64 -16.53 -9.30
N ALA A 199 0.59 -15.80 -10.40
CA ALA A 199 0.87 -16.34 -11.73
C ALA A 199 2.31 -16.87 -11.84
N ARG A 200 3.33 -16.18 -11.31
CA ARG A 200 4.72 -16.65 -11.38
C ARG A 200 4.94 -17.96 -10.64
N THR A 201 4.25 -18.17 -9.51
CA THR A 201 4.42 -19.41 -8.73
C THR A 201 3.84 -20.62 -9.45
N LEU A 202 2.71 -20.43 -10.15
CA LEU A 202 2.13 -21.44 -11.04
C LEU A 202 3.01 -21.67 -12.26
N ALA A 203 3.51 -20.60 -12.88
CA ALA A 203 4.46 -20.69 -13.99
C ALA A 203 5.71 -21.52 -13.64
N TYR A 204 6.27 -21.35 -12.44
CA TYR A 204 7.43 -22.14 -11.98
C TYR A 204 7.12 -23.63 -11.83
N ARG A 205 5.88 -23.98 -11.49
CA ARG A 205 5.44 -25.39 -11.47
C ARG A 205 5.35 -25.93 -12.88
N GLU A 206 4.82 -25.15 -13.81
CA GLU A 206 4.68 -25.54 -15.21
C GLU A 206 6.04 -25.75 -15.89
N VAL A 207 7.03 -24.89 -15.61
CA VAL A 207 8.42 -25.07 -16.11
C VAL A 207 8.97 -26.47 -15.80
N ARG A 208 8.55 -27.09 -14.70
CA ARG A 208 9.00 -28.44 -14.31
C ARG A 208 8.26 -29.56 -15.04
N ARG A 209 7.07 -29.28 -15.58
CA ARG A 209 6.26 -30.24 -16.35
C ARG A 209 6.63 -30.27 -17.82
N LEU A 210 7.25 -29.19 -18.31
CA LEU A 210 7.68 -29.11 -19.70
C LEU A 210 8.79 -30.12 -20.01
N PRO A 211 8.70 -30.84 -21.14
CA PRO A 211 9.59 -31.93 -21.47
C PRO A 211 11.03 -31.47 -21.73
N ASP A 212 11.19 -30.25 -22.26
CA ASP A 212 12.49 -29.68 -22.62
C ASP A 212 12.48 -28.14 -22.54
N ARG A 213 13.50 -27.49 -23.10
CA ARG A 213 13.66 -26.02 -23.15
C ARG A 213 13.67 -25.48 -24.59
N THR A 214 12.99 -26.19 -25.49
CA THR A 214 12.88 -25.81 -26.90
C THR A 214 11.98 -24.59 -27.09
N PRO A 215 12.00 -23.96 -28.28
CA PRO A 215 11.02 -22.92 -28.62
C PRO A 215 9.57 -23.38 -28.47
N ALA A 216 9.25 -24.63 -28.81
CA ALA A 216 7.91 -25.19 -28.63
C ALA A 216 7.50 -25.24 -27.14
N SER A 217 8.38 -25.72 -26.26
CA SER A 217 8.14 -25.67 -24.80
C SER A 217 8.04 -24.23 -24.27
N SER A 218 8.79 -23.28 -24.85
CA SER A 218 8.69 -21.85 -24.52
C SER A 218 7.33 -21.26 -24.91
N ASP A 219 6.78 -21.67 -26.05
CA ASP A 219 5.45 -21.24 -26.52
C ASP A 219 4.34 -21.81 -25.63
N LEU A 220 4.44 -23.10 -25.25
CA LEU A 220 3.53 -23.73 -24.29
C LEU A 220 3.55 -22.99 -22.94
N LEU A 221 4.74 -22.65 -22.44
CA LEU A 221 4.87 -21.85 -21.22
C LEU A 221 4.22 -20.47 -21.39
N ARG A 222 4.45 -19.79 -22.51
CA ARG A 222 3.89 -18.46 -22.77
C ARG A 222 2.37 -18.50 -22.70
N GLU A 223 1.75 -19.46 -23.37
CA GLU A 223 0.30 -19.59 -23.39
C GLU A 223 -0.25 -19.99 -22.02
N TYR A 224 0.42 -20.90 -21.30
CA TYR A 224 0.05 -21.25 -19.93
C TYR A 224 0.07 -20.04 -18.99
N VAL A 225 1.15 -19.24 -19.03
CA VAL A 225 1.29 -18.04 -18.19
C VAL A 225 0.23 -17.00 -18.57
N ARG A 226 0.01 -16.77 -19.87
CA ARG A 226 -1.02 -15.85 -20.36
C ARG A 226 -2.40 -16.25 -19.84
N ARG A 227 -2.81 -17.50 -20.04
CA ARG A 227 -4.09 -18.03 -19.57
C ARG A 227 -4.23 -17.92 -18.07
N THR A 228 -3.22 -18.36 -17.30
CA THR A 228 -3.20 -18.27 -15.84
C THR A 228 -3.40 -16.83 -15.36
N CYS A 229 -2.72 -15.85 -15.97
CA CYS A 229 -2.91 -14.44 -15.62
C CYS A 229 -4.35 -13.98 -15.87
N HIS A 230 -4.96 -14.36 -16.99
CA HIS A 230 -6.36 -14.00 -17.29
C HIS A 230 -7.34 -14.68 -16.33
N GLU A 231 -7.10 -15.95 -15.95
CA GLU A 231 -7.90 -16.67 -14.96
C GLU A 231 -7.84 -16.01 -13.58
N ILE A 232 -6.64 -15.62 -13.11
CA ILE A 232 -6.48 -14.89 -11.84
C ILE A 232 -7.17 -13.53 -11.92
N ASN A 233 -7.00 -12.78 -13.02
CA ASN A 233 -7.62 -11.48 -13.17
C ASN A 233 -9.15 -11.54 -13.14
N ALA A 234 -9.74 -12.60 -13.69
CA ALA A 234 -11.19 -12.83 -13.65
C ALA A 234 -11.73 -13.11 -12.23
N SER A 235 -10.86 -13.47 -11.28
CA SER A 235 -11.24 -13.65 -9.87
C SER A 235 -11.28 -12.32 -9.08
N PHE A 236 -10.76 -11.24 -9.64
CA PHE A 236 -10.80 -9.93 -8.99
C PHE A 236 -12.20 -9.32 -9.09
N PRO A 237 -12.71 -8.69 -8.01
CA PRO A 237 -13.99 -7.97 -8.05
C PRO A 237 -14.04 -6.87 -9.12
N ASP A 238 -12.89 -6.24 -9.38
CA ASP A 238 -12.68 -5.26 -10.45
C ASP A 238 -11.43 -5.69 -11.26
N PRO A 239 -11.61 -6.38 -12.41
CA PRO A 239 -10.52 -6.90 -13.23
C PRO A 239 -9.61 -5.80 -13.79
N LEU A 240 -8.30 -6.08 -13.84
CA LEU A 240 -7.33 -5.20 -14.50
C LEU A 240 -7.59 -5.14 -16.02
N PRO A 241 -7.26 -4.00 -16.68
CA PRO A 241 -7.26 -3.89 -18.13
C PRO A 241 -6.48 -5.03 -18.82
N VAL A 242 -7.03 -5.56 -19.90
CA VAL A 242 -6.45 -6.69 -20.66
C VAL A 242 -4.98 -6.46 -21.04
N ARG A 243 -4.62 -5.21 -21.37
CA ARG A 243 -3.24 -4.82 -21.70
C ARG A 243 -2.28 -5.10 -20.55
N GLU A 244 -2.67 -4.73 -19.34
CA GLU A 244 -1.85 -4.85 -18.13
C GLU A 244 -1.64 -6.32 -17.72
N VAL A 245 -2.70 -7.14 -17.87
CA VAL A 245 -2.62 -8.59 -17.67
C VAL A 245 -1.65 -9.23 -18.66
N ASN A 246 -1.70 -8.81 -19.94
CA ASN A 246 -0.80 -9.30 -20.98
C ASN A 246 0.66 -8.87 -20.74
N ASP A 247 0.89 -7.63 -20.30
CA ASP A 247 2.22 -7.13 -19.97
C ASP A 247 2.81 -7.90 -18.77
N THR A 248 2.00 -8.21 -17.76
CA THR A 248 2.38 -9.06 -16.63
C THR A 248 2.76 -10.48 -17.09
N ALA A 249 1.92 -11.11 -17.91
CA ALA A 249 2.20 -12.44 -18.44
C ALA A 249 3.51 -12.48 -19.26
N LYS A 250 3.73 -11.46 -20.10
CA LYS A 250 4.93 -11.31 -20.91
C LYS A 250 6.18 -11.13 -20.04
N SER A 251 6.08 -10.35 -18.97
CA SER A 251 7.18 -10.14 -18.01
C SER A 251 7.60 -11.44 -17.33
N ILE A 252 6.64 -12.23 -16.83
CA ILE A 252 6.88 -13.53 -16.19
C ILE A 252 7.56 -14.49 -17.17
N HIS A 253 6.99 -14.66 -18.37
CA HIS A 253 7.53 -15.55 -19.40
C HIS A 253 8.96 -15.15 -19.79
N LYS A 254 9.19 -13.86 -20.07
CA LYS A 254 10.50 -13.33 -20.43
C LYS A 254 11.53 -13.58 -19.32
N TRP A 255 11.19 -13.32 -18.07
CA TRP A 255 12.11 -13.55 -16.96
C TRP A 255 12.47 -15.03 -16.80
N ILE A 256 11.47 -15.92 -16.88
CA ILE A 256 11.69 -17.37 -16.78
C ILE A 256 12.67 -17.83 -17.84
N THR A 257 12.43 -17.47 -19.11
CA THR A 257 13.18 -17.97 -20.26
C THR A 257 14.56 -17.35 -20.42
N THR A 258 14.78 -16.13 -19.90
CA THR A 258 16.06 -15.41 -20.08
C THR A 258 16.93 -15.34 -18.84
N ARG A 259 16.35 -15.36 -17.62
CA ARG A 259 17.08 -15.14 -16.36
C ARG A 259 17.05 -16.34 -15.41
N SER A 260 15.95 -17.09 -15.38
CA SER A 260 15.78 -18.15 -14.38
C SER A 260 16.76 -19.32 -14.58
N ARG A 261 17.30 -19.83 -13.47
CA ARG A 261 18.09 -21.08 -13.47
C ARG A 261 17.24 -22.29 -13.85
N MET A 262 15.97 -22.30 -13.47
CA MET A 262 15.00 -23.36 -13.79
C MET A 262 14.86 -23.64 -15.29
N TRP A 263 15.03 -22.59 -16.10
CA TRP A 263 15.02 -22.67 -17.56
C TRP A 263 16.42 -22.91 -18.12
N ARG A 264 17.42 -22.12 -17.71
CA ARG A 264 18.78 -22.14 -18.25
C ARG A 264 19.55 -23.43 -17.98
N ASP A 265 19.38 -24.02 -16.80
CA ASP A 265 20.13 -25.21 -16.37
C ASP A 265 19.55 -26.50 -16.99
N GLY A 266 18.45 -26.41 -17.75
CA GLY A 266 17.78 -27.55 -18.37
C GLY A 266 16.87 -28.34 -17.43
N ALA A 267 16.03 -29.20 -18.00
CA ALA A 267 15.03 -29.96 -17.24
C ALA A 267 15.66 -30.93 -16.22
N VAL A 268 16.73 -31.62 -16.60
CA VAL A 268 17.41 -32.64 -15.79
C VAL A 268 18.11 -32.02 -14.58
N ALA A 269 18.90 -30.96 -14.76
CA ALA A 269 19.61 -30.31 -13.65
C ALA A 269 18.64 -29.63 -12.66
N ASN A 270 17.53 -29.09 -13.17
CA ASN A 270 16.47 -28.52 -12.33
C ASN A 270 15.78 -29.61 -11.48
N ALA A 271 15.48 -30.78 -12.05
CA ALA A 271 14.92 -31.91 -11.30
C ALA A 271 15.85 -32.36 -10.15
N ALA A 272 17.15 -32.52 -10.44
CA ALA A 272 18.14 -32.88 -9.42
C ALA A 272 18.26 -31.82 -8.31
N THR A 273 18.29 -30.54 -8.69
CA THR A 273 18.31 -29.42 -7.75
C THR A 273 17.06 -29.40 -6.86
N PHE A 274 15.89 -29.68 -7.43
CA PHE A 274 14.64 -29.74 -6.68
C PHE A 274 14.63 -30.89 -5.67
N VAL A 275 15.08 -32.09 -6.06
CA VAL A 275 15.22 -33.23 -5.15
C VAL A 275 16.16 -32.90 -3.99
N ALA A 276 17.31 -32.28 -4.27
CA ALA A 276 18.26 -31.85 -3.24
C ALA A 276 17.63 -30.84 -2.26
N ILE A 277 16.89 -29.85 -2.77
CA ILE A 277 16.17 -28.87 -1.94
C ILE A 277 15.10 -29.55 -1.09
N GLN A 278 14.30 -30.47 -1.63
CA GLN A 278 13.26 -31.18 -0.88
C GLN A 278 13.86 -32.09 0.20
N SER A 279 14.94 -32.81 -0.11
CA SER A 279 15.66 -33.64 0.86
C SER A 279 16.20 -32.80 2.03
N ALA A 280 16.86 -31.68 1.74
CA ALA A 280 17.37 -30.77 2.78
C ALA A 280 16.25 -30.18 3.65
N ARG A 281 15.12 -29.79 3.05
CA ARG A 281 13.94 -29.30 3.78
C ARG A 281 13.31 -30.39 4.64
N GLY A 282 13.22 -31.62 4.13
CA GLY A 282 12.71 -32.77 4.87
C GLY A 282 13.57 -33.07 6.09
N LYS A 283 14.90 -33.06 5.94
CA LYS A 283 15.85 -33.25 7.04
C LYS A 283 15.67 -32.19 8.13
N LYS A 284 15.66 -30.91 7.75
CA LYS A 284 15.46 -29.80 8.70
C LYS A 284 14.10 -29.85 9.41
N SER A 285 13.05 -30.23 8.70
CA SER A 285 11.71 -30.40 9.31
C SER A 285 11.65 -31.61 10.25
N GLY A 286 12.39 -32.69 9.95
CA GLY A 286 12.51 -33.86 10.81
C GLY A 286 13.22 -33.52 12.11
N GLU A 287 14.38 -32.85 12.02
CA GLU A 287 15.14 -32.35 13.18
C GLU A 287 14.29 -31.44 14.08
N ALA A 288 13.55 -30.49 13.50
CA ALA A 288 12.67 -29.61 14.27
C ALA A 288 11.53 -30.36 14.98
N ARG A 289 10.94 -31.38 14.34
CA ARG A 289 9.91 -32.22 14.98
C ARG A 289 10.48 -33.06 16.11
N GLN A 290 11.68 -33.59 15.92
CA GLN A 290 12.35 -34.40 16.93
C GLN A 290 12.71 -33.56 18.16
N ASN A 291 13.29 -32.38 17.96
CA ASN A 291 13.57 -31.44 19.05
C ASN A 291 12.29 -31.03 19.80
N ALA A 292 11.22 -30.70 19.08
CA ALA A 292 9.94 -30.33 19.70
C ALA A 292 9.29 -31.50 20.46
N PHE A 293 9.52 -32.74 20.01
CA PHE A 293 9.08 -33.94 20.73
C PHE A 293 9.92 -34.17 22.00
N GLU A 294 11.24 -34.04 21.91
CA GLU A 294 12.16 -34.16 23.04
C GLU A 294 11.90 -33.09 24.11
N GLU A 295 11.63 -31.84 23.73
CA GLU A 295 11.23 -30.76 24.66
C GLU A 295 9.90 -31.08 25.38
N LYS A 296 8.89 -31.53 24.64
CA LYS A 296 7.60 -31.93 25.24
C LYS A 296 7.74 -33.14 26.16
N PHE A 297 8.57 -34.10 25.78
CA PHE A 297 8.84 -35.28 26.59
C PHE A 297 9.59 -34.91 27.89
N ALA A 298 10.56 -33.99 27.81
CA ALA A 298 11.27 -33.48 28.98
C ALA A 298 10.35 -32.71 29.94
N GLN A 299 9.45 -31.87 29.41
CA GLN A 299 8.40 -31.22 30.21
C GLN A 299 7.49 -32.23 30.91
N TYR A 300 7.00 -33.24 30.18
CA TYR A 300 6.15 -34.28 30.75
C TYR A 300 6.86 -35.10 31.83
N ALA A 301 8.15 -35.42 31.62
CA ALA A 301 8.96 -36.12 32.61
C ALA A 301 9.15 -35.28 33.90
N GLN A 302 9.35 -33.96 33.79
CA GLN A 302 9.39 -33.07 34.96
C GLN A 302 8.05 -33.02 35.70
N GLU A 303 6.93 -32.96 34.98
CA GLU A 303 5.59 -32.86 35.59
C GLU A 303 5.14 -34.17 36.28
N VAL A 304 5.54 -35.34 35.77
CA VAL A 304 5.05 -36.64 36.24
C VAL A 304 6.01 -37.36 37.19
N LEU A 305 7.33 -37.20 37.03
CA LEU A 305 8.32 -37.98 37.78
C LEU A 305 9.02 -37.22 38.92
N GLY A 306 8.74 -35.94 39.12
CA GLY A 306 9.16 -35.19 40.31
C GLY A 306 10.61 -35.41 40.74
N GLN A 307 11.57 -34.97 39.93
CA GLN A 307 12.90 -34.59 40.40
C GLN A 307 13.05 -33.07 40.29
#